data_AF-A0A626QDM4-F1
#
_entry.id   AF-A0A626QDM4-F1
#
_cell.length_a   1.000
_cell.length_b   1.000
_cell.length_c   1.000
_cell.angle_alpha   90.00
_cell.angle_beta   90.00
_cell.angle_gamma   90.00
#
_symmetry.space_group_name_H-M   'P 1'
#
loop_
_entity.id
_entity.type
_entity.pdbx_description
1 polymer ?
#
loop_
_entity_poly.entity_id
_entity_poly.type
_entity_poly.pdbx_seq_one_letter_code
_entity_poly.pdbx_strand_id
1 'polypeptide(L)' 'NRYGTISLASAASQAALTWEGEAHSAIADARMTAGVVNAIAAYHLALLQEQERLQA' A
#
# COMPACT_ATOMS: atom_id res chain seq x y z
N ASN A 1 -9.42 17.58 1.42
CA ASN A 1 -8.21 16.92 1.94
C ASN A 1 -7.03 17.85 1.67
N ARG A 2 -6.38 18.37 2.73
CA ARG A 2 -5.29 19.38 2.65
C ARG A 2 -4.07 18.93 1.82
N TYR A 3 -3.95 17.63 1.56
CA TYR A 3 -2.85 16.99 0.84
C TYR A 3 -3.31 16.20 -0.40
N GLY A 4 -4.57 16.38 -0.83
CA GLY A 4 -5.18 15.64 -1.95
C GLY A 4 -5.68 14.25 -1.57
N THR A 5 -6.82 13.83 -2.13
CA THR A 5 -7.34 12.47 -1.96
C THR A 5 -6.70 11.53 -2.97
N ILE A 6 -6.15 10.40 -2.51
CA ILE A 6 -5.77 9.29 -3.37
C ILE A 6 -6.93 8.28 -3.44
N SER A 7 -7.24 7.78 -4.63
CA SER A 7 -8.22 6.70 -4.78
C SER A 7 -7.61 5.35 -4.39
N LEU A 8 -8.43 4.39 -3.97
CA LEU A 8 -7.95 3.04 -3.68
C LEU A 8 -7.28 2.39 -4.92
N ALA A 9 -7.83 2.62 -6.12
CA ALA A 9 -7.24 2.18 -7.38
C ALA A 9 -5.83 2.74 -7.60
N SER A 10 -5.65 4.05 -7.36
CA SER A 10 -4.35 4.71 -7.51
C SER A 10 -3.35 4.24 -6.46
N ALA A 11 -3.80 3.98 -5.22
CA ALA A 11 -2.94 3.45 -4.17
C ALA A 11 -2.49 2.01 -4.48
N ALA A 12 -3.41 1.16 -4.95
CA ALA A 12 -3.13 -0.20 -5.38
C ALA A 12 -2.12 -0.24 -6.55
N SER A 13 -2.33 0.61 -7.55
CA SER A 13 -1.41 0.74 -8.70
C SER A 13 -0.01 1.16 -8.26
N GLN A 14 0.12 2.11 -7.33
CA GLN A 14 1.43 2.52 -6.79
C GLN A 14 2.08 1.42 -5.94
N ALA A 15 1.29 0.60 -5.26
CA ALA A 15 1.76 -0.56 -4.51
C ALA A 15 2.04 -1.78 -5.40
N ALA A 16 1.90 -1.66 -6.73
CA ALA A 16 2.01 -2.75 -7.70
C ALA A 16 1.09 -3.96 -7.39
N LEU A 17 -0.07 -3.70 -6.79
CA LEU A 17 -1.06 -4.71 -6.47
C LEU A 17 -2.04 -4.89 -7.62
N THR A 18 -2.40 -6.16 -7.89
CA THR A 18 -3.43 -6.50 -8.86
C THR A 18 -4.75 -6.74 -8.15
N TRP A 19 -5.85 -6.29 -8.75
CA TRP A 19 -7.18 -6.49 -8.19
C TRP A 19 -7.62 -7.95 -8.32
N GLU A 20 -8.06 -8.53 -7.21
CA GLU A 20 -8.71 -9.83 -7.19
C GLU A 20 -10.21 -9.65 -6.89
N GLY A 21 -11.07 -10.18 -7.77
CA GLY A 21 -12.53 -10.10 -7.64
C GLY A 21 -13.17 -8.89 -8.32
N GLU A 22 -14.48 -8.72 -8.09
CA GLU A 22 -15.24 -7.59 -8.62
C GLU A 22 -14.94 -6.32 -7.80
N ALA A 23 -14.33 -5.34 -8.45
CA ALA A 23 -14.15 -4.00 -7.90
C ALA A 23 -15.50 -3.41 -7.51
N HIS A 24 -15.56 -2.64 -6.41
CA HIS A 24 -16.79 -2.12 -5.79
C HIS A 24 -17.60 -3.12 -4.95
N SER A 25 -17.09 -4.32 -4.71
CA SER A 25 -17.56 -5.14 -3.58
C SER A 25 -16.81 -4.74 -2.31
N ALA A 26 -17.53 -4.62 -1.18
CA ALA A 26 -16.93 -4.25 0.10
C ALA A 26 -15.80 -5.21 0.52
N ILE A 27 -15.92 -6.48 0.17
CA ILE A 27 -14.91 -7.50 0.46
C ILE A 27 -13.65 -7.27 -0.39
N ALA A 28 -13.79 -7.04 -1.70
CA ALA A 28 -12.64 -6.78 -2.56
C ALA A 28 -11.92 -5.47 -2.16
N ASP A 29 -12.68 -4.42 -1.83
CA ASP A 29 -12.12 -3.14 -1.41
C ASP A 29 -11.40 -3.26 -0.05
N ALA A 30 -11.94 -4.03 0.90
CA ALA A 30 -11.29 -4.31 2.18
C ALA A 30 -9.98 -5.09 2.00
N ARG A 31 -9.98 -6.14 1.16
CA ARG A 31 -8.78 -6.92 0.82
C ARG A 31 -7.73 -6.04 0.16
N MET A 32 -8.14 -5.23 -0.81
CA MET A 32 -7.23 -4.32 -1.52
C MET A 32 -6.62 -3.29 -0.54
N THR A 33 -7.44 -2.72 0.35
CA THR A 33 -6.96 -1.81 1.38
C THR A 33 -5.92 -2.48 2.29
N ALA A 34 -6.19 -3.70 2.76
CA ALA A 34 -5.23 -4.45 3.57
C ALA A 34 -3.92 -4.72 2.82
N GLY A 35 -3.99 -5.05 1.52
CA GLY A 35 -2.83 -5.21 0.66
C GLY A 35 -1.97 -3.96 0.58
N VAL A 36 -2.60 -2.80 0.34
CA VAL A 36 -1.89 -1.50 0.28
C VAL A 36 -1.20 -1.20 1.61
N VAL A 37 -1.88 -1.38 2.75
CA VAL A 37 -1.30 -1.17 4.08
C VAL A 37 -0.10 -2.09 4.31
N ASN A 38 -0.20 -3.35 3.92
CA ASN A 38 0.89 -4.31 4.05
C ASN A 38 2.11 -3.91 3.21
N ALA A 39 1.91 -3.43 1.97
CA ALA A 39 2.99 -2.94 1.12
C ALA A 39 3.71 -1.73 1.74
N ILE A 40 2.95 -0.79 2.32
CA ILE A 40 3.51 0.37 3.04
C ILE A 40 4.36 -0.09 4.24
N ALA A 41 3.84 -1.03 5.04
CA ALA A 41 4.54 -1.54 6.21
C ALA A 41 5.86 -2.25 5.82
N ALA A 42 5.83 -3.07 4.76
CA ALA A 42 7.00 -3.74 4.24
C ALA A 42 8.06 -2.74 3.74
N TYR A 43 7.64 -1.71 3.00
CA TYR A 43 8.55 -0.67 2.54
C TYR A 43 9.17 0.12 3.70
N HIS A 44 8.37 0.45 4.72
CA HIS A 44 8.86 1.14 5.91
C HIS A 44 9.92 0.29 6.65
N LEU A 45 9.68 -1.01 6.80
CA LEU A 45 10.65 -1.91 7.42
C LEU A 45 11.97 -1.96 6.63
N ALA A 46 11.89 -2.02 5.29
CA ALA A 46 13.08 -1.99 4.44
C ALA A 46 13.88 -0.68 4.60
N LEU A 47 13.19 0.47 4.73
CA LEU A 47 13.85 1.76 5.00
C LEU A 47 14.53 1.81 6.37
N LEU A 48 13.96 1.17 7.40
CA LEU A 48 14.61 1.09 8.71
C LEU A 48 15.90 0.26 8.63
N GLN A 49 15.84 -0.91 7.99
CA GLN A 49 17.00 -1.77 7.78
C GLN A 49 18.11 -1.07 6.97
N GLU A 50 17.73 -0.31 5.95
CA GLU A 50 18.68 0.46 5.15
C GLU A 50 19.36 1.56 5.98
N GLN A 51 18.61 2.26 6.84
CA GLN A 51 19.17 3.26 7.74
C GLN A 51 20.16 2.65 8.73
N GLU A 52 19.84 1.51 9.32
CA GLU A 52 20.75 0.78 10.21
C GLU A 52 22.05 0.38 9.48
N ARG A 53 21.94 -0.10 8.24
CA ARG A 53 23.11 -0.45 7.41
C ARG A 53 24.01 0.75 7.12
N LEU A 54 23.43 1.92 6.86
CA LEU A 54 24.19 3.14 6.56
C LEU A 54 24.83 3.78 7.81
N GLN A 55 24.37 3.41 9.01
CA GLN A 55 24.89 3.89 10.29
C GLN A 55 25.93 2.96 10.93
N ALA A 56 26.11 1.75 10.39
CA ALA A 56 27.09 0.75 10.82
C ALA A 56 28.46 0.97 10.17
#